data_AF-A0A1M4PSY1-F1
#
_entry.id   AF-A0A1M4PSY1-F1
#
_cell.length_a   1.000
_cell.length_b   1.000
_cell.length_c   1.000
_cell.angle_alpha   90.00
_cell.angle_beta   90.00
_cell.angle_gamma   90.00
#
_symmetry.space_group_name_H-M   'P 1'
#
loop_
_entity.id
_entity.type
_entity.pdbx_description
1 polymer ?
#
loop_
_entity_poly.entity_id
_entity_poly.type
_entity_poly.pdbx_seq_one_letter_code
_entity_poly.pdbx_strand_id
1 'polypeptide(L)'
;MGKKIIPNAIKSWDMNWDVLSPFFKYPIEIRKIMYTTNIIEGLHRQFRKVTKTKSVFPTDLSLEKMLYLASQNVMKKWTQRYRNWDSILNQLMIFFEGRVEQYL
;
A
#
# COMPACT_ATOMS: atom_id res chain seq x y z
N MET A 1 33.50 1.24 -9.12
CA MET A 1 32.11 0.94 -9.49
C MET A 1 31.36 2.27 -9.59
N GLY A 2 31.19 2.82 -10.81
CA GLY A 2 30.60 4.14 -10.99
C GLY A 2 29.11 4.14 -10.63
N LYS A 3 28.67 5.06 -9.76
CA LYS A 3 27.24 5.24 -9.44
C LYS A 3 26.49 5.57 -10.73
N LYS A 4 25.66 4.63 -11.20
CA LYS A 4 24.75 4.85 -12.33
C LYS A 4 23.64 5.77 -11.83
N ILE A 5 23.84 7.08 -11.96
CA ILE A 5 22.80 8.09 -11.70
C ILE A 5 21.70 7.82 -12.72
N ILE A 6 20.47 7.59 -12.25
CA ILE A 6 19.29 7.43 -13.09
C ILE A 6 18.60 8.80 -13.14
N PRO A 7 18.88 9.65 -14.17
CA PRO A 7 18.53 11.08 -14.12
C PRO A 7 17.01 11.31 -14.00
N ASN A 8 16.23 10.43 -14.63
CA ASN A 8 14.77 10.49 -14.59
C ASN A 8 14.18 10.13 -13.23
N ALA A 9 14.87 9.29 -12.44
CA ALA A 9 14.39 8.97 -11.10
C ALA A 9 14.48 10.21 -10.20
N ILE A 10 15.63 10.89 -10.18
CA ILE A 10 15.82 12.12 -9.39
C ILE A 10 14.84 13.21 -9.84
N LYS A 11 14.72 13.42 -11.14
CA LYS A 11 13.74 14.38 -11.70
C LYS A 11 12.31 14.08 -11.24
N SER A 12 11.91 12.81 -11.18
CA SER A 12 10.59 12.41 -10.68
C SER A 12 10.41 12.71 -9.19
N TRP A 13 11.46 12.55 -8.37
CA TRP A 13 11.41 12.93 -6.96
C TRP A 13 11.23 14.44 -6.79
N ASP A 14 12.02 15.23 -7.50
CA ASP A 14 11.97 16.69 -7.43
C ASP A 14 10.60 17.23 -7.86
N MET A 15 10.06 16.73 -8.98
CA MET A 15 8.75 17.16 -9.50
C MET A 15 7.57 16.80 -8.58
N ASN A 16 7.70 15.75 -7.76
CA ASN A 16 6.62 15.28 -6.89
C ASN A 16 6.90 15.59 -5.41
N TRP A 17 7.90 16.41 -5.10
CA TRP A 17 8.34 16.64 -3.73
C TRP A 17 7.23 17.22 -2.84
N ASP A 18 6.37 18.08 -3.37
CA ASP A 18 5.24 18.66 -2.63
C ASP A 18 4.22 17.61 -2.18
N VAL A 19 4.07 16.52 -2.96
CA VAL A 19 3.18 15.40 -2.64
C VAL A 19 3.86 14.43 -1.67
N LEU A 20 5.18 14.25 -1.79
CA LEU A 20 5.95 13.27 -1.00
C LEU A 20 6.38 13.83 0.36
N SER A 21 6.72 15.11 0.47
CA SER A 21 7.25 15.72 1.69
C SER A 21 6.32 15.65 2.93
N PRO A 22 4.97 15.68 2.81
CA PRO A 22 4.09 15.50 3.96
C PRO A 22 4.28 14.16 4.68
N PHE A 23 4.82 13.14 4.00
CA PHE A 23 5.20 11.86 4.60
C PHE A 23 6.09 12.04 5.84
N PHE A 24 7.00 13.02 5.82
CA PHE A 24 7.95 13.27 6.92
C PHE A 24 7.31 13.91 8.14
N LYS A 25 6.07 14.40 8.05
CA LYS A 25 5.32 14.91 9.20
C LYS A 25 4.88 13.79 10.14
N TYR A 26 4.83 12.54 9.66
CA TYR A 26 4.38 11.40 10.46
C TYR A 26 5.49 10.79 11.33
N PRO A 27 5.16 10.31 12.54
CA PRO A 27 6.06 9.53 13.38
C PRO A 27 6.60 8.29 12.66
N ILE A 28 7.73 7.77 13.14
CA ILE A 28 8.41 6.63 12.53
C ILE A 28 7.52 5.38 12.43
N GLU A 29 6.67 5.14 13.44
CA GLU A 29 5.77 3.98 13.46
C GLU A 29 4.72 4.02 12.35
N ILE A 30 4.13 5.21 12.13
CA ILE A 30 3.16 5.44 11.05
C ILE A 30 3.86 5.38 9.68
N ARG A 31 5.03 6.02 9.55
CA ARG A 31 5.83 5.95 8.32
C ARG A 31 6.18 4.53 7.94
N LYS A 32 6.50 3.67 8.93
CA LYS A 32 6.80 2.26 8.71
C LYS A 32 5.64 1.50 8.08
N ILE A 33 4.41 1.75 8.50
CA ILE A 33 3.23 1.17 7.85
C ILE A 33 3.15 1.64 6.39
N MET A 34 3.34 2.94 6.16
CA MET A 34 3.21 3.55 4.83
C MET A 34 4.24 3.03 3.82
N TYR A 35 5.53 2.94 4.20
CA TYR A 35 6.57 2.48 3.26
C TYR A 35 6.69 0.94 3.18
N THR A 36 5.99 0.19 4.04
CA THR A 36 6.01 -1.27 3.94
C THR A 36 5.25 -1.71 2.69
N THR A 37 5.97 -2.07 1.64
CA THR A 37 5.37 -2.45 0.36
C THR A 37 4.84 -3.87 0.33
N ASN A 38 5.19 -4.72 1.31
CA ASN A 38 4.84 -6.14 1.35
C ASN A 38 3.34 -6.43 1.15
N ILE A 39 2.46 -5.60 1.69
CA ILE A 39 1.00 -5.78 1.58
C ILE A 39 0.56 -5.54 0.12
N ILE A 40 0.96 -4.40 -0.45
CA ILE A 40 0.59 -3.98 -1.82
C ILE A 40 1.26 -4.90 -2.86
N GLU A 41 2.56 -5.18 -2.71
CA GLU A 41 3.29 -6.09 -3.57
C GLU A 41 2.76 -7.52 -3.48
N GLY A 42 2.39 -7.98 -2.27
CA GLY A 42 1.77 -9.28 -2.06
C GLY A 42 0.44 -9.42 -2.79
N LEU A 43 -0.41 -8.39 -2.74
CA LEU A 43 -1.67 -8.33 -3.49
C LEU A 43 -1.43 -8.31 -5.00
N HIS A 44 -0.56 -7.42 -5.49
CA HIS A 44 -0.20 -7.34 -6.91
C HIS A 44 0.38 -8.65 -7.44
N ARG A 45 1.16 -9.36 -6.63
CA ARG A 45 1.67 -10.69 -6.98
C ARG A 45 0.54 -11.70 -7.16
N GLN A 46 -0.49 -11.69 -6.32
CA GLN A 46 -1.64 -12.58 -6.52
C GLN A 46 -2.44 -12.21 -7.76
N PHE A 47 -2.64 -10.92 -8.03
CA PHE A 47 -3.31 -10.46 -9.26
C PHE A 47 -2.55 -10.89 -10.51
N ARG A 48 -1.24 -10.63 -10.58
CA ARG A 48 -0.41 -11.11 -11.70
C ARG A 48 -0.46 -12.64 -11.84
N LYS A 49 -0.50 -13.38 -10.73
CA LYS A 49 -0.58 -14.85 -10.77
C LYS A 49 -1.87 -15.33 -11.43
N VAL A 50 -3.02 -14.76 -11.07
CA VAL A 50 -4.31 -15.19 -11.62
C VAL A 50 -4.54 -14.71 -13.05
N THR A 51 -3.97 -13.57 -13.44
CA THR A 51 -4.09 -13.05 -14.81
C THR A 51 -3.06 -13.62 -15.78
N LYS A 52 -1.90 -14.11 -15.31
CA LYS A 52 -0.81 -14.61 -16.19
C LYS A 52 -1.25 -15.68 -17.19
N THR A 53 -2.23 -16.52 -16.84
CA THR A 53 -2.70 -17.62 -17.71
C THR A 53 -3.79 -17.20 -18.69
N LYS A 54 -4.31 -15.97 -18.60
CA LYS A 54 -5.35 -15.43 -19.49
C LYS A 54 -4.81 -14.20 -20.20
N SER A 55 -4.53 -14.35 -21.50
CA SER A 55 -4.07 -13.26 -22.35
C SER A 55 -5.18 -12.26 -22.71
N VAL A 56 -6.44 -12.71 -22.74
CA VAL A 56 -7.61 -11.88 -23.09
C VAL A 56 -8.77 -12.21 -22.14
N PHE A 57 -9.49 -11.17 -21.75
CA PHE A 57 -10.74 -11.26 -21.01
C PHE A 57 -11.89 -10.87 -21.94
N PRO A 58 -13.00 -11.63 -21.99
CA PRO A 58 -14.11 -11.34 -22.89
C PRO A 58 -14.89 -10.08 -22.52
N THR A 59 -14.91 -9.71 -21.23
CA THR A 59 -15.55 -8.49 -20.71
C THR A 59 -14.82 -7.98 -19.47
N ASP A 60 -14.98 -6.69 -19.16
CA ASP A 60 -14.44 -6.09 -17.93
C ASP A 60 -14.96 -6.80 -16.67
N LEU A 61 -16.25 -7.18 -16.67
CA LEU A 61 -16.87 -7.93 -15.57
C LEU A 61 -16.18 -9.28 -15.33
N SER A 62 -15.68 -9.94 -16.38
CA SER A 62 -14.97 -11.22 -16.22
C SER A 62 -13.61 -11.06 -15.56
N LEU A 63 -12.90 -9.96 -15.86
CA LEU A 63 -11.66 -9.58 -15.20
C LEU A 63 -11.93 -9.18 -13.74
N GLU A 64 -12.95 -8.34 -13.52
CA GLU A 64 -13.36 -7.90 -12.19
C GLU A 64 -13.68 -9.09 -11.28
N LYS A 65 -14.50 -10.04 -11.74
CA LYS A 65 -14.81 -11.26 -10.99
C LYS A 65 -13.55 -12.06 -10.63
N MET A 66 -12.59 -12.17 -11.53
CA MET A 66 -11.33 -12.85 -11.26
C MET A 66 -10.50 -12.14 -10.18
N LEU A 67 -10.36 -10.81 -10.28
CA LEU A 67 -9.63 -10.01 -9.29
C LEU A 67 -10.34 -10.01 -7.93
N TYR A 68 -11.67 -10.00 -7.92
CA TYR A 68 -12.48 -10.13 -6.71
C TYR A 68 -12.22 -11.47 -6.00
N LEU A 69 -12.28 -12.59 -6.72
CA LEU A 69 -12.00 -13.91 -6.15
C LEU A 69 -10.55 -14.01 -5.64
N ALA A 70 -9.58 -13.43 -6.34
CA ALA A 70 -8.20 -13.35 -5.87
C ALA A 70 -8.10 -12.54 -4.57
N SER A 71 -8.79 -11.40 -4.50
CA SER A 71 -8.85 -10.55 -3.30
C SER A 71 -9.46 -11.28 -2.12
N GLN A 72 -10.56 -12.01 -2.31
CA GLN A 72 -11.16 -12.82 -1.25
C GLN A 72 -10.20 -13.88 -0.71
N ASN A 73 -9.43 -14.54 -1.59
CA ASN A 73 -8.44 -15.52 -1.17
C ASN A 73 -7.26 -14.90 -0.43
N VAL A 74 -6.88 -13.66 -0.75
CA VAL A 74 -5.87 -12.89 0.00
C VAL A 74 -6.40 -12.52 1.38
N MET A 75 -7.61 -11.96 1.45
CA MET A 75 -8.23 -11.51 2.70
C MET A 75 -8.37 -12.64 3.73
N LYS A 76 -8.65 -13.88 3.29
CA LYS A 76 -8.67 -15.06 4.17
C LYS A 76 -7.35 -15.29 4.94
N LYS A 77 -6.23 -14.77 4.44
CA LYS A 77 -4.91 -14.89 5.06
C LYS A 77 -4.51 -13.66 5.89
N TRP A 78 -5.26 -12.56 5.77
CA TRP A 78 -5.01 -11.30 6.49
C TRP A 78 -5.69 -11.31 7.85
N THR A 79 -5.34 -12.28 8.68
CA THR A 79 -5.91 -12.45 10.03
C THR A 79 -5.04 -11.84 11.13
N GLN A 80 -3.76 -11.58 10.83
CA GLN A 80 -2.81 -11.07 11.81
C GLN A 80 -2.94 -9.56 11.99
N ARG A 81 -3.16 -9.13 13.23
CA ARG A 81 -3.11 -7.71 13.62
C ARG A 81 -1.71 -7.15 13.39
N TYR A 82 -1.62 -5.92 12.90
CA TYR A 82 -0.34 -5.23 12.75
C TYR A 82 0.37 -5.10 14.11
N ARG A 83 1.68 -5.32 14.14
CA ARG A 83 2.46 -5.27 15.38
C ARG A 83 2.43 -3.85 15.95
N ASN A 84 2.29 -3.74 17.27
CA ASN A 84 2.22 -2.45 17.98
C ASN A 84 1.05 -1.55 17.55
N TRP A 85 -0.05 -2.12 17.04
CA TRP A 85 -1.21 -1.35 16.56
C TRP A 85 -1.77 -0.40 17.63
N ASP A 86 -1.79 -0.79 18.91
CA ASP A 86 -2.27 0.08 20.00
C ASP A 86 -1.47 1.39 20.11
N SER A 87 -0.14 1.32 19.98
CA SER A 87 0.72 2.50 20.02
C SER A 87 0.52 3.39 18.79
N ILE A 88 0.39 2.78 17.61
CA ILE A 88 0.12 3.49 16.36
C ILE A 88 -1.25 4.18 16.42
N LEU A 89 -2.26 3.51 16.95
CA LEU A 89 -3.61 4.04 17.10
C LEU A 89 -3.62 5.28 18.00
N ASN A 90 -2.92 5.22 19.14
CA ASN A 90 -2.76 6.37 20.03
C ASN A 90 -2.07 7.55 19.33
N GLN A 91 -1.03 7.30 18.53
CA GLN A 91 -0.39 8.36 17.74
C GLN A 91 -1.34 8.95 16.69
N LEU A 92 -2.16 8.13 16.04
CA LEU A 92 -3.17 8.59 15.08
C LEU A 92 -4.25 9.44 15.73
N MET A 93 -4.73 9.07 16.92
CA MET A 93 -5.68 9.87 17.69
C MET A 93 -5.13 11.27 18.01
N ILE A 94 -3.86 11.36 18.44
CA ILE A 94 -3.21 12.65 18.71
C ILE A 94 -3.03 13.47 17.42
N PHE A 95 -2.60 12.83 16.32
CA PHE A 95 -2.38 13.52 15.04
C PHE A 95 -3.68 13.97 14.35
N PHE A 96 -4.78 13.28 14.60
CA PHE A 96 -6.08 13.49 13.97
C PHE A 96 -7.19 13.59 15.01
N GLU A 97 -7.01 14.49 15.97
CA GLU A 97 -7.93 14.72 17.09
C GLU A 97 -9.39 14.88 16.60
N GLY A 98 -10.30 14.15 17.25
CA GLY A 98 -11.74 14.18 16.96
C GLY A 98 -12.15 13.45 15.68
N ARG A 99 -11.22 12.81 14.95
CA ARG A 99 -11.54 12.05 13.73
C ARG A 99 -11.51 10.55 13.92
N VAL A 100 -10.69 10.03 14.82
CA VAL A 100 -10.49 8.59 15.00
C VAL A 100 -11.48 8.04 16.02
N GLU A 101 -11.81 8.83 17.03
CA GLU A 101 -12.66 8.47 18.16
C GLU A 101 -14.07 8.04 17.75
N GLN A 102 -14.58 8.52 16.61
CA GLN A 102 -15.88 8.12 16.06
C GLN A 102 -15.93 6.69 15.49
N TYR A 103 -14.77 6.05 15.28
CA TYR A 103 -14.65 4.71 14.68
C TYR A 103 -14.10 3.66 15.65
N LEU A 104 -13.88 4.04 16.91
CA LEU A 104 -13.54 3.15 18.00
C LEU A 104 -14.81 2.54 18.61
#